data_AF-A0A1G1EAG1-F1
#
_entry.id   AF-A0A1G1EAG1-F1
#
_cell.length_a   1.000
_cell.length_b   1.000
_cell.length_c   1.000
_cell.angle_alpha   90.00
_cell.angle_beta   90.00
_cell.angle_gamma   90.00
#
_symmetry.space_group_name_H-M   'P 1'
#
loop_
_entity.id
_entity.type
_entity.pdbx_description
1 polymer ?
#
loop_
_entity_poly.entity_id
_entity_poly.type
_entity_poly.pdbx_seq_one_letter_code
_entity_poly.pdbx_strand_id
1 'polypeptide(L)'
;MKICEWGIGAPLRKILRKAAEENIEAIAHLEELEREAMQFCQEKIKERSLPMELLDVEFNSDQSKATFYFKANKRVDFRELVKELAQQFKTRIEMRQIGARDEARLWGGVGVCGRGLCCTTFLRQFQPVSINMAKQQKLTLDPAKISGQCGRLMCCLAFELDMRDKYKQKERGVDG
;
A
#
# COMPACT_ATOMS: atom_id res chain seq x y z
N MET A 1 -12.39 6.29 -6.36
CA MET A 1 -12.37 5.51 -5.10
C MET A 1 -11.07 5.86 -4.43
N LYS A 2 -11.08 6.83 -3.51
CA LYS A 2 -9.84 7.28 -2.87
C LYS A 2 -9.24 6.11 -2.09
N ILE A 3 -7.93 5.91 -2.19
CA ILE A 3 -7.20 4.98 -1.33
C ILE A 3 -7.32 5.52 0.11
N CYS A 4 -8.37 5.09 0.82
CA CYS A 4 -8.64 5.55 2.17
C CYS A 4 -7.56 5.02 3.12
N GLU A 5 -6.70 5.91 3.62
CA GLU A 5 -5.77 5.61 4.72
C GLU A 5 -6.48 5.32 6.08
N TRP A 6 -7.82 5.35 6.12
CA TRP A 6 -8.68 5.18 7.32
C TRP A 6 -8.60 3.82 8.02
N GLY A 7 -7.76 2.88 7.57
CA GLY A 7 -7.49 1.59 8.24
C GLY A 7 -6.04 1.40 8.69
N ILE A 8 -5.19 2.41 8.53
CA ILE A 8 -3.76 2.32 8.78
C ILE A 8 -3.55 3.04 10.10
N GLY A 9 -3.42 2.34 11.23
CA GLY A 9 -3.46 2.98 12.55
C GLY A 9 -2.28 3.88 12.93
N ALA A 10 -2.03 4.89 12.11
CA ALA A 10 -1.71 6.21 12.56
C ALA A 10 -2.77 6.67 13.59
N PRO A 11 -2.37 7.42 14.61
CA PRO A 11 -3.31 8.04 15.53
C PRO A 11 -4.33 8.86 14.73
N LEU A 12 -5.60 8.77 15.11
CA LEU A 12 -6.65 9.59 14.53
C LEU A 12 -6.22 11.06 14.62
N ARG A 13 -6.27 11.77 13.48
CA ARG A 13 -5.93 13.19 13.47
C ARG A 13 -6.94 13.94 14.33
N LYS A 14 -6.45 14.94 15.08
CA LYS A 14 -7.31 15.77 15.93
C LYS A 14 -8.35 16.48 15.05
N ILE A 15 -9.63 16.34 15.41
CA ILE A 15 -10.71 17.10 14.80
C ILE A 15 -10.52 18.57 15.21
N LEU A 16 -10.28 19.44 14.23
CA LEU A 16 -10.03 20.87 14.49
C LEU A 16 -11.34 21.64 14.66
N ARG A 17 -12.26 21.50 13.71
CA ARG A 17 -13.56 22.19 13.65
C ARG A 17 -14.50 21.51 12.65
N LYS A 18 -15.78 21.89 12.67
CA LYS A 18 -16.71 21.58 11.58
C LYS A 18 -16.23 22.22 10.27
N ALA A 19 -16.48 21.55 9.14
CA ALA A 19 -16.17 22.11 7.83
C ALA A 19 -16.98 23.40 7.60
N ALA A 20 -16.31 24.44 7.12
CA ALA A 20 -16.97 25.64 6.60
C ALA A 20 -17.24 25.47 5.10
N GLU A 21 -18.12 26.28 4.53
CA GLU A 21 -18.46 26.25 3.10
C GLU A 21 -17.21 26.32 2.20
N GLU A 22 -16.29 27.24 2.52
CA GLU A 22 -14.99 27.41 1.85
C GLU A 22 -14.16 26.11 1.81
N ASN A 23 -14.23 25.29 2.87
CA ASN A 23 -13.52 24.02 2.90
C ASN A 23 -14.18 22.99 1.97
N ILE A 24 -15.51 23.02 1.85
CA ILE A 24 -16.26 22.10 0.99
C ILE A 24 -15.97 22.44 -0.47
N GLU A 25 -15.98 23.72 -0.82
CA GLU A 25 -15.59 24.22 -2.15
C GLU A 25 -14.14 23.85 -2.49
N ALA A 26 -13.21 24.04 -1.54
CA ALA A 26 -11.82 23.65 -1.73
C ALA A 26 -11.66 22.14 -1.97
N ILE A 27 -12.42 21.29 -1.26
CA ILE A 27 -12.42 19.83 -1.49
C ILE A 27 -12.95 19.50 -2.88
N ALA A 28 -14.07 20.10 -3.30
CA ALA A 28 -14.63 19.88 -4.63
C ALA A 28 -13.65 20.30 -5.74
N HIS A 29 -12.94 21.41 -5.55
CA HIS A 29 -11.90 21.85 -6.48
C HIS A 29 -10.72 20.85 -6.55
N LEU A 30 -10.26 20.34 -5.40
CA LEU A 30 -9.23 19.31 -5.36
C LEU A 30 -9.67 18.03 -6.06
N GLU A 31 -10.92 17.59 -5.88
CA GLU A 31 -11.45 16.39 -6.53
C GLU A 31 -11.50 16.53 -8.06
N GLU A 32 -11.81 17.71 -8.58
CA GLU A 32 -11.76 17.95 -10.02
C GLU A 32 -10.32 17.95 -10.54
N LEU A 33 -9.40 18.59 -9.81
CA LEU A 33 -7.97 18.58 -10.14
C LEU A 33 -7.37 17.16 -10.12
N GLU A 34 -7.74 16.34 -9.12
CA GLU A 34 -7.37 14.92 -9.04
C GLU A 34 -7.88 14.13 -10.25
N ARG A 35 -9.12 14.41 -10.68
CA ARG A 35 -9.72 13.75 -11.84
C ARG A 35 -9.00 14.13 -13.14
N GLU A 36 -8.70 15.40 -13.34
CA GLU A 36 -7.92 15.88 -14.48
C GLU A 36 -6.52 15.24 -14.51
N ALA A 37 -5.83 15.25 -13.38
CA ALA A 37 -4.51 14.62 -13.24
C ALA A 37 -4.53 13.13 -13.49
N MET A 38 -5.58 12.43 -13.05
CA MET A 38 -5.75 11.01 -13.29
C MET A 38 -5.95 10.71 -14.78
N GLN A 39 -6.80 11.47 -15.47
CA GLN A 39 -7.03 11.31 -16.91
C GLN A 39 -5.75 11.59 -17.72
N PHE A 40 -5.11 12.72 -17.47
CA PHE A 40 -3.89 13.11 -18.15
C PHE A 40 -2.77 12.07 -17.97
N CYS A 41 -2.57 11.58 -16.74
CA CYS A 41 -1.56 10.56 -16.46
C CYS A 41 -1.87 9.23 -17.15
N GLN A 42 -3.14 8.80 -17.19
CA GLN A 42 -3.55 7.59 -17.91
C GLN A 42 -3.28 7.69 -19.42
N GLU A 43 -3.53 8.86 -20.02
CA GLU A 43 -3.21 9.10 -21.43
C GLU A 43 -1.71 8.98 -21.69
N LYS A 44 -0.88 9.64 -20.87
CA LYS A 44 0.59 9.57 -21.01
C LYS A 44 1.16 8.18 -20.76
N ILE A 45 0.60 7.42 -19.83
CA ILE A 45 0.97 6.01 -19.62
C ILE A 45 0.71 5.19 -20.89
N LYS A 46 -0.45 5.39 -21.54
CA LYS A 46 -0.81 4.70 -22.79
C LYS A 46 0.09 5.12 -23.95
N GLU A 47 0.26 6.43 -24.17
CA GLU A 47 1.13 6.97 -25.23
C GLU A 47 2.55 6.40 -25.16
N ARG A 48 3.10 6.28 -23.95
CA ARG A 48 4.47 5.80 -23.71
C ARG A 48 4.57 4.28 -23.51
N SER A 49 3.43 3.57 -23.56
CA SER A 49 3.35 2.11 -23.32
C SER A 49 4.08 1.68 -22.04
N LEU A 50 3.95 2.46 -20.97
CA LEU A 50 4.59 2.14 -19.69
C LEU A 50 3.92 0.90 -19.07
N PRO A 51 4.68 -0.11 -18.61
CA PRO A 51 4.13 -1.35 -18.03
C PRO A 51 3.66 -1.14 -16.58
N MET A 52 2.72 -0.21 -16.39
CA MET A 52 2.12 0.18 -15.12
C MET A 52 0.63 0.48 -15.28
N GLU A 53 -0.10 0.40 -14.17
CA GLU A 53 -1.51 0.73 -14.05
C GLU A 53 -1.66 1.82 -12.98
N LEU A 54 -2.25 2.97 -13.34
CA LEU A 54 -2.54 4.03 -12.39
C LEU A 54 -3.79 3.67 -11.58
N LEU A 55 -3.68 3.72 -10.25
CA LEU A 55 -4.75 3.35 -9.32
C LEU A 55 -5.49 4.57 -8.80
N ASP A 56 -4.76 5.62 -8.40
CA ASP A 56 -5.35 6.81 -7.79
C ASP A 56 -4.39 8.00 -7.85
N VAL A 57 -4.93 9.22 -7.68
CA VAL A 57 -4.16 10.47 -7.61
C VAL A 57 -4.71 11.30 -6.45
N GLU A 58 -3.80 11.82 -5.63
CA GLU A 58 -4.15 12.61 -4.44
C GLU A 58 -3.33 13.90 -4.40
N PHE A 59 -4.01 15.03 -4.21
CA PHE A 59 -3.35 16.30 -3.93
C PHE A 59 -3.42 16.61 -2.44
N ASN A 60 -2.33 17.15 -1.89
CA ASN A 60 -2.37 17.73 -0.56
C ASN A 60 -3.33 18.94 -0.54
N SER A 61 -3.85 19.28 0.64
CA SER A 61 -4.78 20.39 0.82
C SER A 61 -4.23 21.75 0.37
N ASP A 62 -2.91 21.92 0.35
CA ASP A 62 -2.19 23.11 -0.12
C ASP A 62 -1.73 23.02 -1.58
N GLN A 63 -2.07 21.94 -2.29
CA GLN A 63 -1.69 21.64 -3.68
C GLN A 63 -0.16 21.61 -3.93
N SER A 64 0.66 21.60 -2.88
CA SER A 64 2.12 21.66 -2.99
C SER A 64 2.73 20.33 -3.45
N LYS A 65 2.00 19.24 -3.26
CA LYS A 65 2.40 17.88 -3.63
C LYS A 65 1.23 17.09 -4.19
N ALA A 66 1.49 16.36 -5.27
CA ALA A 66 0.58 15.41 -5.90
C ALA A 66 1.18 14.01 -5.84
N THR A 67 0.44 13.04 -5.30
CA THR A 67 0.87 11.66 -5.15
C THR A 67 0.11 10.78 -6.13
N PHE A 68 0.83 10.09 -7.01
CA PHE A 68 0.28 9.18 -8.00
C PHE A 68 0.51 7.75 -7.54
N TYR A 69 -0.57 7.05 -7.23
CA TYR A 69 -0.54 5.66 -6.81
C TYR A 69 -0.64 4.75 -8.02
N PHE A 70 0.31 3.82 -8.17
CA PHE A 70 0.35 2.93 -9.31
C PHE A 70 0.74 1.50 -8.95
N LYS A 71 0.37 0.56 -9.80
CA LYS A 71 0.74 -0.86 -9.74
C LYS A 71 1.65 -1.19 -10.91
N ALA A 72 2.70 -1.95 -10.65
CA ALA A 72 3.58 -2.50 -11.69
C ALA A 72 4.22 -3.80 -11.21
N ASN A 73 4.36 -4.76 -12.12
CA ASN A 73 5.00 -6.06 -11.84
C ASN A 73 6.53 -6.01 -12.02
N LYS A 74 7.01 -5.10 -12.86
CA LYS A 74 8.43 -4.91 -13.19
C LYS A 74 8.83 -3.48 -12.86
N ARG A 75 10.14 -3.23 -12.85
CA ARG A 75 10.67 -1.87 -12.73
C ARG A 75 10.21 -1.04 -13.93
N VAL A 76 9.67 0.14 -13.66
CA VAL A 76 9.18 1.08 -14.67
C VAL A 76 10.05 2.32 -14.64
N ASP A 77 10.48 2.79 -15.81
CA ASP A 77 11.12 4.10 -15.94
C ASP A 77 10.07 5.15 -16.27
N PHE A 78 9.70 5.95 -15.28
CA PHE A 78 8.69 7.01 -15.37
C PHE A 78 9.30 8.41 -15.31
N ARG A 79 10.61 8.57 -15.53
CA ARG A 79 11.28 9.88 -15.42
C ARG A 79 10.68 10.94 -16.34
N GLU A 80 10.40 10.59 -17.60
CA GLU A 80 9.78 11.51 -18.56
C GLU A 80 8.32 11.81 -18.21
N LEU A 81 7.57 10.80 -17.74
CA LEU A 81 6.19 11.00 -17.26
C LEU A 81 6.16 12.01 -16.10
N VAL A 82 7.08 11.89 -15.14
CA VAL A 82 7.17 12.82 -14.00
C VAL A 82 7.46 14.25 -14.46
N LYS A 83 8.30 14.45 -15.48
CA LYS A 83 8.57 15.78 -16.03
C LYS A 83 7.33 16.41 -16.65
N GLU A 84 6.57 15.65 -17.44
CA GLU A 84 5.33 16.13 -18.05
C GLU A 84 4.26 16.47 -17.01
N LEU A 85 4.08 15.60 -16.00
CA LEU A 85 3.16 15.86 -14.90
C LEU A 85 3.56 17.12 -14.11
N ALA A 86 4.85 17.27 -13.82
CA ALA A 86 5.35 18.45 -13.11
C ALA A 86 5.18 19.73 -13.93
N GLN A 87 5.34 19.66 -15.26
CA GLN A 87 5.12 20.79 -16.16
C GLN A 87 3.65 21.18 -16.26
N GLN A 88 2.74 20.20 -16.34
CA GLN A 88 1.30 20.43 -16.43
C GLN A 88 0.72 21.01 -15.14
N PHE A 89 0.99 20.36 -14.00
CA PHE A 89 0.35 20.71 -12.73
C PHE A 89 1.16 21.70 -11.89
N LYS A 90 2.43 21.98 -12.25
CA LYS A 90 3.34 22.89 -11.50
C LYS A 90 3.46 22.53 -10.01
N THR A 91 3.32 21.25 -9.71
CA THR A 91 3.31 20.68 -8.36
C THR A 91 4.42 19.66 -8.20
N ARG A 92 4.91 19.46 -6.97
CA ARG A 92 5.85 18.37 -6.69
C ARG A 92 5.16 17.01 -6.89
N ILE A 93 5.64 16.23 -7.85
CA ILE A 93 5.11 14.91 -8.17
C ILE A 93 5.80 13.83 -7.34
N GLU A 94 5.02 13.00 -6.65
CA GLU A 94 5.47 11.80 -5.95
C GLU A 94 4.82 10.57 -6.59
N MET A 95 5.64 9.62 -7.05
CA MET A 95 5.15 8.36 -7.60
C MET A 95 5.23 7.28 -6.52
N ARG A 96 4.09 6.70 -6.14
CA ARG A 96 4.00 5.68 -5.09
C ARG A 96 3.53 4.34 -5.66
N GLN A 97 4.41 3.34 -5.63
CA GLN A 97 4.07 1.98 -6.04
C GLN A 97 3.28 1.27 -4.93
N ILE A 98 2.10 0.78 -5.27
CA ILE A 98 1.29 -0.10 -4.43
C ILE A 98 1.69 -1.55 -4.72
N GLY A 99 2.13 -2.27 -3.69
CA GLY A 99 2.44 -3.69 -3.82
C GLY A 99 1.18 -4.55 -3.79
N ALA A 100 1.25 -5.78 -4.33
CA ALA A 100 0.15 -6.74 -4.29
C ALA A 100 -0.41 -7.02 -2.87
N ARG A 101 0.43 -6.84 -1.84
CA ARG A 101 0.01 -6.96 -0.43
C ARG A 101 -0.77 -5.74 0.05
N ASP A 102 -0.42 -4.53 -0.39
CA ASP A 102 -1.12 -3.31 0.00
C ASP A 102 -2.50 -3.26 -0.65
N GLU A 103 -2.64 -3.80 -1.86
CA GLU A 103 -3.94 -4.04 -2.50
C GLU A 103 -4.80 -5.00 -1.67
N ALA A 104 -4.28 -6.18 -1.31
CA ALA A 104 -5.01 -7.11 -0.44
C ALA A 104 -5.32 -6.50 0.94
N ARG A 105 -4.48 -5.60 1.45
CA ARG A 105 -4.71 -4.88 2.70
C ARG A 105 -5.86 -3.88 2.57
N LEU A 106 -5.93 -3.16 1.45
CA LEU A 106 -6.96 -2.16 1.15
C LEU A 106 -8.33 -2.82 1.02
N TRP A 107 -8.43 -3.92 0.29
CA TRP A 107 -9.68 -4.67 0.12
C TRP A 107 -10.04 -5.51 1.35
N GLY A 108 -9.05 -5.94 2.13
CA GLY A 108 -9.25 -6.89 3.22
C GLY A 108 -9.55 -8.30 2.71
N GLY A 109 -10.05 -9.16 3.59
CA GLY A 109 -10.41 -10.54 3.23
C GLY A 109 -10.16 -11.54 4.37
N VAL A 110 -10.30 -12.82 4.04
CA VAL A 110 -10.15 -13.96 4.96
C VAL A 110 -9.04 -14.89 4.49
N GLY A 111 -8.01 -15.09 5.30
CA GLY A 111 -6.92 -16.00 5.00
C GLY A 111 -7.37 -17.47 4.98
N VAL A 112 -6.52 -18.36 4.46
CA VAL A 112 -6.76 -19.81 4.44
C VAL A 112 -6.96 -20.41 5.84
N CYS A 113 -6.53 -19.70 6.90
CA CYS A 113 -6.77 -20.06 8.29
C CYS A 113 -8.18 -19.68 8.81
N GLY A 114 -9.04 -19.10 7.98
CA GLY A 114 -10.39 -18.67 8.35
C GLY A 114 -10.46 -17.35 9.13
N ARG A 115 -9.33 -16.69 9.36
CA ARG A 115 -9.25 -15.38 10.05
C ARG A 115 -9.09 -14.24 9.05
N GLY A 116 -9.39 -13.01 9.48
CA GLY A 116 -9.08 -11.82 8.69
C GLY A 116 -7.61 -11.73 8.30
N LEU A 117 -7.29 -11.10 7.15
CA LEU A 117 -5.91 -10.99 6.68
C LEU A 117 -5.00 -10.35 7.74
N CYS A 118 -3.85 -10.97 8.00
CA CYS A 118 -2.91 -10.47 9.00
C CYS A 118 -2.43 -9.05 8.68
N CYS A 119 -2.26 -8.71 7.39
CA CYS A 119 -1.85 -7.39 6.92
C CYS A 119 -2.91 -6.29 7.13
N THR A 120 -4.19 -6.67 7.29
CA THR A 120 -5.29 -5.74 7.57
C THR A 120 -5.53 -5.61 9.07
N THR A 121 -5.25 -6.66 9.84
CA THR A 121 -5.59 -6.74 11.28
C THR A 121 -4.50 -6.19 12.18
N PHE A 122 -3.32 -6.82 12.23
CA PHE A 122 -2.28 -6.49 13.22
C PHE A 122 -0.87 -6.36 12.63
N LEU A 123 -0.54 -7.06 11.55
CA LEU A 123 0.79 -6.99 10.93
C LEU A 123 0.89 -5.77 10.02
N ARG A 124 1.76 -4.82 10.41
CA ARG A 124 2.04 -3.61 9.62
C ARG A 124 3.46 -3.57 9.07
N GLN A 125 4.40 -4.16 9.80
CA GLN A 125 5.78 -4.33 9.36
C GLN A 125 5.97 -5.78 8.95
N PHE A 126 6.56 -5.97 7.77
CA PHE A 126 6.70 -7.29 7.18
C PHE A 126 8.16 -7.66 7.05
N GLN A 127 8.53 -8.78 7.68
CA GLN A 127 9.81 -9.42 7.43
C GLN A 127 9.77 -10.16 6.09
N PRO A 128 10.90 -10.27 5.38
CA PRO A 128 11.02 -11.13 4.21
C PRO A 128 10.64 -12.56 4.56
N VAL A 129 9.77 -13.17 3.75
CA VAL A 129 9.32 -14.55 3.96
C VAL A 129 10.02 -15.45 2.96
N SER A 130 10.54 -16.59 3.43
CA SER A 130 11.19 -17.60 2.59
C SER A 130 10.47 -18.95 2.64
N ILE A 131 10.64 -19.76 1.60
CA ILE A 131 10.06 -21.12 1.54
C ILE A 131 10.57 -22.01 2.69
N ASN A 132 11.80 -21.76 3.16
CA ASN A 132 12.37 -22.50 4.30
C ASN A 132 11.58 -22.29 5.60
N MET A 133 10.93 -21.13 5.77
CA MET A 133 10.06 -20.89 6.92
C MET A 133 8.84 -21.83 6.92
N ALA A 134 8.22 -22.03 5.75
CA ALA A 134 7.13 -23.00 5.61
C ALA A 134 7.60 -24.44 5.90
N LYS A 135 8.80 -24.81 5.46
CA LYS A 135 9.42 -26.11 5.78
C LYS A 135 9.63 -26.30 7.29
N GLN A 136 10.16 -25.29 7.98
CA GLN A 136 10.38 -25.35 9.44
C GLN A 136 9.08 -25.53 10.22
N GLN A 137 7.97 -25.01 9.70
CA GLN A 137 6.63 -25.18 10.26
C GLN A 137 5.92 -26.47 9.80
N LYS A 138 6.62 -27.33 9.03
CA LYS A 138 6.09 -28.60 8.50
C LYS A 138 4.84 -28.43 7.62
N LEU A 139 4.72 -27.31 6.91
CA LEU A 139 3.65 -27.09 5.94
C LEU A 139 3.96 -27.78 4.61
N THR A 140 2.92 -28.23 3.92
CA THR A 140 3.04 -28.71 2.53
C THR A 140 3.46 -27.56 1.62
N LEU A 141 4.43 -27.80 0.73
CA LEU A 141 4.97 -26.78 -0.18
C LEU A 141 4.09 -26.54 -1.43
N ASP A 142 2.80 -26.73 -1.28
CA ASP A 142 1.80 -26.39 -2.30
C ASP A 142 1.59 -24.87 -2.30
N PRO A 143 1.81 -24.16 -3.43
CA PRO A 143 1.60 -22.72 -3.54
C PRO A 143 0.24 -22.26 -3.03
N ALA A 144 -0.83 -23.06 -3.20
CA ALA A 144 -2.17 -22.71 -2.74
C ALA A 144 -2.28 -22.68 -1.20
N LYS A 145 -1.43 -23.44 -0.50
CA LYS A 145 -1.43 -23.55 0.97
C LYS A 145 -0.47 -22.58 1.65
N ILE A 146 0.58 -22.13 0.96
CA ILE A 146 1.63 -21.27 1.53
C ILE A 146 1.57 -19.81 1.05
N SER A 147 0.75 -19.50 0.06
CA SER A 147 0.56 -18.15 -0.46
C SER A 147 -0.66 -17.49 0.18
N GLY A 148 -0.53 -16.21 0.52
CA GLY A 148 -1.66 -15.39 0.95
C GLY A 148 -2.47 -14.90 -0.25
N GLN A 149 -3.62 -14.28 0.03
CA GLN A 149 -4.49 -13.70 -1.03
C GLN A 149 -3.78 -12.69 -1.93
N CYS A 150 -2.75 -12.00 -1.42
CA CYS A 150 -1.90 -11.10 -2.19
C CYS A 150 -0.99 -11.80 -3.22
N GLY A 151 -1.08 -13.12 -3.40
CA GLY A 151 -0.25 -13.90 -4.33
C GLY A 151 1.22 -14.07 -3.89
N ARG A 152 1.61 -13.53 -2.73
CA ARG A 152 2.93 -13.73 -2.10
C ARG A 152 2.86 -14.70 -0.94
N LEU A 153 4.01 -15.23 -0.51
CA LEU A 153 4.11 -16.07 0.69
C LEU A 153 3.44 -15.39 1.90
N MET A 154 2.76 -16.20 2.71
CA MET A 154 2.00 -15.73 3.87
C MET A 154 2.91 -15.01 4.88
N CYS A 155 2.52 -13.81 5.29
CA CYS A 155 3.28 -13.01 6.26
C CYS A 155 3.27 -13.60 7.68
N CYS A 156 2.29 -14.45 8.02
CA CYS A 156 2.25 -15.14 9.30
C CYS A 156 3.41 -16.14 9.49
N LEU A 157 3.98 -16.70 8.40
CA LEU A 157 5.09 -17.65 8.48
C LEU A 157 6.30 -17.06 9.19
N ALA A 158 6.67 -15.83 8.83
CA ALA A 158 7.77 -15.13 9.49
C ALA A 158 7.37 -14.69 10.92
N PHE A 159 6.16 -14.19 11.10
CA PHE A 159 5.67 -13.73 12.41
C PHE A 159 5.67 -14.83 13.46
N GLU A 160 5.16 -16.01 13.13
CA GLU A 160 5.07 -17.15 14.06
C GLU A 160 6.44 -17.68 14.45
N LEU A 161 7.41 -17.69 13.52
CA LEU A 161 8.79 -18.07 13.82
C LEU A 161 9.49 -17.04 14.71
N ASP A 162 9.35 -15.75 14.40
CA ASP A 162 9.88 -14.66 15.22
C ASP A 162 9.33 -14.73 16.66
N MET A 163 8.02 -14.93 16.80
CA MET A 163 7.39 -15.12 18.12
C MET A 163 7.95 -16.36 18.83
N ARG A 164 8.10 -17.48 18.14
CA ARG A 164 8.66 -18.71 18.72
C ARG A 164 10.09 -18.52 19.23
N ASP A 165 10.92 -17.80 18.47
CA ASP A 165 12.30 -17.55 18.85
C ASP A 165 12.39 -16.60 20.06
N LYS A 166 11.54 -15.57 20.13
CA LYS A 166 11.40 -14.71 21.31
C LYS A 166 10.99 -15.48 22.56
N TYR A 167 10.01 -16.40 22.45
CA TYR A 167 9.62 -17.24 23.59
C TYR A 167 10.77 -18.12 24.09
N LYS A 168 11.52 -18.77 23.18
CA LYS A 168 12.69 -19.59 23.55
C LYS A 168 13.79 -18.78 24.22
N GLN A 169 14.04 -17.55 23.77
CA GLN A 169 15.02 -16.65 24.41
C GLN A 169 14.60 -16.30 25.83
N LYS A 170 13.31 -16.04 26.04
CA LYS A 170 12.74 -15.77 27.37
C LYS A 170 12.85 -16.97 28.31
N GLU A 171 12.59 -18.17 27.81
CA GLU A 171 12.77 -19.42 28.58
C GLU A 171 14.24 -19.72 28.92
N ARG A 172 15.19 -19.23 28.10
CA ARG A 172 16.63 -19.39 28.32
C ARG A 172 17.22 -18.35 29.28
N GLY A 173 16.42 -17.44 29.83
CA GLY A 173 16.87 -16.52 30.88
C GLY A 173 17.99 -15.57 30.44
N VAL A 174 17.90 -15.01 29.23
CA VAL A 174 18.76 -13.86 28.85
C VAL A 174 17.98 -12.58 29.12
N ASP A 175 17.74 -12.30 30.41
CA ASP A 175 17.47 -10.94 30.90
C ASP A 175 18.81 -10.41 31.41
N GLY A 176 19.49 -9.59 30.61
CA GLY A 176 20.79 -8.97 30.92
C GLY A 176 21.72 -8.85 29.72
#